data_AF-A0A840E0T9-F1
#
_entry.id   AF-A0A840E0T9-F1
#
_cell.length_a   1.000
_cell.length_b   1.000
_cell.length_c   1.000
_cell.angle_alpha   90.00
_cell.angle_beta   90.00
_cell.angle_gamma   90.00
#
_symmetry.space_group_name_H-M   'P 1'
#
loop_
_entity.id
_entity.type
_entity.pdbx_description
1 polymer ?
#
loop_
_entity_poly.entity_id
_entity_poly.type
_entity_poly.pdbx_seq_one_letter_code
_entity_poly.pdbx_strand_id
1 'polypeptide(L)'
;MMQSIKSDNEHVTLRSLLEYYRQQAKSPRELGTMFEILVIAYLTNDPLHYGRYEKVETYYEWAQEREGWNKNDIGIDLVAKLRNQEGYVAIQCKFYQADHQISKKDIDSFIAASGKDIFKYRLLVDTTEVELSDNV
;
A
#
# COMPACT_ATOMS: atom_id res chain seq x y z
N MET A 1 13.27 24.11 5.88
CA MET A 1 14.32 23.43 6.70
C MET A 1 13.82 22.04 7.00
N MET A 2 14.36 21.03 6.33
CA MET A 2 14.12 19.63 6.66
C MET A 2 15.00 19.34 7.87
N GLN A 3 14.40 19.13 9.04
CA GLN A 3 15.18 18.73 10.21
C GLN A 3 15.75 17.35 9.93
N SER A 4 17.07 17.28 9.86
CA SER A 4 17.80 16.01 9.87
C SER A 4 17.48 15.31 11.19
N ILE A 5 16.73 14.22 11.10
CA ILE A 5 16.55 13.30 12.21
C ILE A 5 17.94 12.68 12.43
N LYS A 6 18.58 13.05 13.54
CA LYS A 6 19.79 12.36 14.00
C LYS A 6 19.43 10.90 14.16
N SER A 7 20.05 10.05 13.36
CA SER A 7 19.94 8.59 13.48
C SER A 7 20.71 8.17 14.72
N ASP A 8 20.11 8.33 15.89
CA ASP A 8 20.44 7.46 17.01
C ASP A 8 19.92 6.09 16.57
N ASN A 9 20.84 5.15 16.28
CA ASN A 9 20.52 3.77 15.93
C ASN A 9 19.93 3.05 17.16
N GLU A 10 18.81 3.53 17.67
CA GLU A 10 17.88 2.72 18.44
C GLU A 10 17.37 1.63 17.49
N HIS A 11 17.33 0.38 17.95
CA HIS A 11 16.77 -0.72 17.16
C HIS A 11 15.28 -0.47 16.92
N VAL A 12 14.94 0.24 15.84
CA VAL A 12 13.56 0.45 15.42
C VAL A 12 13.04 -0.87 14.86
N THR A 13 12.09 -1.46 15.57
CA THR A 13 11.35 -2.62 15.07
C THR A 13 10.24 -2.17 14.12
N LEU A 14 9.77 -3.06 13.24
CA LEU A 14 8.58 -2.79 12.43
C LEU A 14 7.38 -2.42 13.33
N ARG A 15 7.19 -3.13 14.44
CA ARG A 15 6.08 -2.87 15.37
C ARG A 15 6.15 -1.45 15.95
N SER A 16 7.33 -1.01 16.40
CA SER A 16 7.52 0.35 16.91
C SER A 16 7.34 1.42 15.83
N LEU A 17 7.71 1.13 14.57
CA LEU A 17 7.49 2.06 13.46
C LEU A 17 6.00 2.23 13.14
N LEU A 18 5.25 1.12 13.07
CA LEU A 18 3.80 1.17 12.85
C LEU A 18 3.10 1.91 14.00
N GLU A 19 3.51 1.66 15.24
CA GLU A 19 2.97 2.35 16.41
C GLU A 19 3.29 3.85 16.38
N TYR A 20 4.52 4.21 15.97
CA TYR A 20 4.88 5.61 15.75
C TYR A 20 3.97 6.29 14.71
N TYR A 21 3.64 5.62 13.60
CA TYR A 21 2.70 6.19 12.61
C TYR A 21 1.32 6.46 13.21
N ARG A 22 0.78 5.53 14.02
CA ARG A 22 -0.51 5.72 14.70
C ARG A 22 -0.53 6.95 15.60
N GLN A 23 0.58 7.21 16.29
CA GLN A 23 0.69 8.32 17.25
C GLN A 23 0.92 9.67 16.57
N GLN A 24 1.63 9.69 15.43
CA GLN A 24 1.99 10.94 14.74
C GLN A 24 0.94 11.42 13.74
N ALA A 25 0.23 10.51 13.09
CA ALA A 25 -0.74 10.87 12.06
C ALA A 25 -1.88 11.70 12.66
N LYS A 26 -2.18 12.85 12.04
CA LYS A 26 -3.24 13.77 12.50
C LYS A 26 -4.60 13.45 11.89
N SER A 27 -4.63 12.51 10.93
CA SER A 27 -5.84 12.07 10.27
C SER A 27 -5.69 10.63 9.75
N PRO A 28 -6.80 9.92 9.52
CA PRO A 28 -6.76 8.60 8.87
C PRO A 28 -6.10 8.63 7.48
N ARG A 29 -6.27 9.74 6.75
CA ARG A 29 -5.64 9.92 5.42
C ARG A 29 -4.12 10.01 5.55
N GLU A 30 -3.62 10.81 6.48
CA GLU A 30 -2.18 10.93 6.74
C GLU A 30 -1.59 9.59 7.19
N LEU A 31 -2.31 8.86 8.06
CA LEU A 31 -1.91 7.52 8.48
C LEU A 31 -1.79 6.55 7.29
N GLY A 32 -2.78 6.55 6.41
CA GLY A 32 -2.76 5.77 5.17
C GLY A 32 -1.56 6.12 4.29
N THR A 33 -1.32 7.42 4.05
CA THR A 33 -0.17 7.88 3.26
C THR A 33 1.18 7.47 3.85
N MET A 34 1.35 7.54 5.19
CA MET A 34 2.57 7.06 5.84
C MET A 34 2.80 5.56 5.59
N PHE A 35 1.73 4.77 5.61
CA PHE A 35 1.81 3.34 5.33
C PHE A 35 2.10 3.03 3.87
N GLU A 36 1.43 3.71 2.95
CA GLU A 36 1.68 3.59 1.50
C GLU A 36 3.17 3.84 1.19
N ILE A 37 3.77 4.87 1.79
CA ILE A 37 5.21 5.15 1.64
C ILE A 37 6.07 3.99 2.16
N LEU A 38 5.73 3.43 3.32
CA LEU A 38 6.42 2.26 3.86
C LEU A 38 6.31 1.05 2.92
N VAL A 39 5.13 0.80 2.35
CA VAL A 39 4.89 -0.32 1.43
C VAL A 39 5.64 -0.12 0.11
N ILE A 40 5.68 1.09 -0.45
CA ILE A 40 6.50 1.42 -1.61
C ILE A 40 7.97 1.11 -1.30
N ALA A 41 8.48 1.59 -0.16
CA ALA A 41 9.87 1.37 0.24
C ALA A 41 10.16 -0.13 0.40
N TYR A 42 9.25 -0.88 1.02
CA TYR A 42 9.39 -2.33 1.17
C TYR A 42 9.41 -3.04 -0.19
N LEU A 43 8.40 -2.84 -1.05
CA LEU A 43 8.31 -3.53 -2.34
C LEU A 43 9.42 -3.15 -3.32
N THR A 44 10.01 -1.96 -3.16
CA THR A 44 11.11 -1.48 -4.00
C THR A 44 12.48 -1.98 -3.53
N ASN A 45 12.65 -2.33 -2.25
CA ASN A 45 13.96 -2.68 -1.69
C ASN A 45 14.07 -4.13 -1.20
N ASP A 46 12.95 -4.80 -0.93
CA ASP A 46 12.96 -6.15 -0.40
C ASP A 46 13.57 -7.14 -1.41
N PRO A 47 14.61 -7.94 -1.04
CA PRO A 47 15.29 -8.83 -1.98
C PRO A 47 14.39 -9.88 -2.66
N LEU A 48 13.26 -10.27 -2.07
CA LEU A 48 12.31 -11.23 -2.67
C LEU A 48 11.42 -10.56 -3.73
N HIS A 49 11.25 -9.25 -3.65
CA HIS A 49 10.41 -8.43 -4.54
C HIS A 49 11.21 -7.53 -5.50
N TYR A 50 12.47 -7.20 -5.20
CA TYR A 50 13.33 -6.30 -5.97
C TYR A 50 13.44 -6.70 -7.46
N GLY A 51 13.46 -8.02 -7.72
CA GLY A 51 13.48 -8.55 -9.08
C GLY A 51 12.12 -8.58 -9.78
N ARG A 52 11.01 -8.37 -9.08
CA ARG A 52 9.64 -8.58 -9.60
C ARG A 52 9.02 -7.34 -10.22
N TYR A 53 9.39 -6.14 -9.76
CA TYR A 53 8.76 -4.89 -10.19
C TYR A 53 9.77 -3.94 -10.83
N GLU A 54 9.34 -3.24 -11.89
CA GLU A 54 10.11 -2.17 -12.55
C GLU A 54 9.96 -0.84 -11.81
N LYS A 55 8.73 -0.56 -11.36
CA LYS A 55 8.33 0.67 -10.66
C LYS A 55 7.20 0.33 -9.72
N VAL A 56 7.22 0.91 -8.52
CA VAL A 56 6.09 0.95 -7.58
C VAL A 56 5.79 2.41 -7.32
N GLU A 57 4.54 2.81 -7.54
CA GLU A 57 4.09 4.20 -7.45
C GLU A 57 2.65 4.28 -6.92
N THR A 58 2.19 5.47 -6.54
CA THR A 58 0.79 5.62 -6.13
C THR A 58 -0.14 5.44 -7.33
N TYR A 59 -1.37 4.97 -7.09
CA TYR A 59 -2.37 4.88 -8.15
C TYR A 59 -2.65 6.23 -8.79
N TYR A 60 -2.63 7.31 -8.00
CA TYR A 60 -2.81 8.68 -8.51
C TYR A 60 -1.73 9.04 -9.54
N GLU A 61 -0.45 8.85 -9.22
CA GLU A 61 0.66 9.12 -10.15
C GLU A 61 0.55 8.26 -11.41
N TRP A 62 0.30 6.96 -11.23
CA TRP A 62 0.11 6.03 -12.34
C TRP A 62 -1.06 6.44 -13.25
N ALA A 63 -2.18 6.89 -12.69
CA ALA A 63 -3.36 7.32 -13.44
C ALA A 63 -3.18 8.69 -14.12
N GLN A 64 -2.33 9.57 -13.57
CA GLN A 64 -2.03 10.87 -14.18
C GLN A 64 -1.34 10.74 -15.54
N GLU A 65 -0.49 9.74 -15.70
CA GLU A 65 0.27 9.47 -16.92
C GLU A 65 -0.55 8.79 -18.03
N ARG A 66 -1.83 8.46 -17.78
CA ARG A 66 -2.65 7.61 -18.68
C ARG A 66 -4.00 8.24 -19.00
N GLU A 67 -4.32 8.33 -20.29
CA GLU A 67 -5.63 8.78 -20.74
C GLU A 67 -6.73 7.76 -20.42
N GLY A 68 -7.94 8.25 -20.11
CA GLY A 68 -9.11 7.40 -19.83
C GLY A 68 -9.16 6.77 -18.43
N TRP A 69 -8.21 7.10 -17.55
CA TRP A 69 -8.20 6.59 -16.17
C TRP A 69 -8.76 7.59 -15.17
N ASN A 70 -9.60 7.10 -14.24
CA ASN A 70 -10.11 7.88 -13.13
C ASN A 70 -8.97 8.16 -12.15
N LYS A 71 -8.72 9.43 -11.84
CA LYS A 71 -7.64 9.89 -10.96
C LYS A 71 -8.07 9.97 -9.49
N ASN A 72 -9.35 9.80 -9.22
CA ASN A 72 -9.86 9.76 -7.85
C ASN A 72 -9.55 8.40 -7.20
N ASP A 73 -9.70 8.35 -5.88
CA ASP A 73 -9.65 7.10 -5.12
C ASP A 73 -10.76 6.14 -5.62
N ILE A 74 -10.32 4.97 -6.10
CA ILE A 74 -11.19 3.87 -6.53
C ILE A 74 -10.97 2.61 -5.70
N GLY A 75 -10.23 2.69 -4.60
CA GLY A 75 -9.76 1.54 -3.82
C GLY A 75 -8.50 0.89 -4.39
N ILE A 76 -7.64 1.59 -5.13
CA ILE A 76 -6.29 1.12 -5.41
C ILE A 76 -5.36 2.20 -4.87
N ASP A 77 -4.49 1.84 -3.93
CA ASP A 77 -3.58 2.81 -3.33
C ASP A 77 -2.28 2.89 -4.12
N LEU A 78 -1.72 1.73 -4.47
CA LEU A 78 -0.46 1.62 -5.19
C LEU A 78 -0.58 0.73 -6.43
N VAL A 79 0.29 0.98 -7.39
CA VAL A 79 0.44 0.17 -8.60
C VAL A 79 1.89 -0.22 -8.76
N ALA A 80 2.14 -1.52 -8.98
CA ALA A 80 3.47 -2.02 -9.31
C ALA A 80 3.52 -2.52 -10.76
N LYS A 81 4.42 -1.95 -11.57
CA LYS A 81 4.70 -2.44 -12.92
C LYS A 81 5.51 -3.72 -12.83
N LEU A 82 5.00 -4.80 -13.39
CA LEU A 82 5.69 -6.09 -13.39
C LEU A 82 6.93 -6.04 -14.29
N ARG A 83 8.04 -6.60 -13.80
CA ARG A 83 9.27 -6.76 -14.57
C ARG A 83 9.16 -7.96 -15.50
N ASN A 84 9.63 -7.80 -16.74
CA ASN A 84 9.68 -8.85 -17.76
C ASN A 84 8.30 -9.40 -18.21
N GLN A 85 7.20 -8.74 -17.87
CA GLN A 85 5.87 -9.09 -18.37
C GLN A 85 4.99 -7.84 -18.51
N GLU A 86 3.98 -7.94 -19.36
CA GLU A 86 2.98 -6.88 -19.48
C GLU A 86 2.01 -6.88 -18.30
N GLY A 87 1.47 -5.69 -18.01
CA GLY A 87 0.53 -5.50 -16.92
C GLY A 87 1.17 -5.09 -15.59
N TYR A 88 0.30 -5.02 -14.58
CA TYR A 88 0.58 -4.40 -13.28
C TYR A 88 0.00 -5.25 -12.15
N VAL A 89 0.47 -4.99 -10.93
CA VAL A 89 -0.18 -5.42 -9.69
C VAL A 89 -0.97 -4.24 -9.14
N ALA A 90 -2.26 -4.45 -8.86
CA ALA A 90 -3.05 -3.52 -8.07
C ALA A 90 -2.83 -3.82 -6.58
N ILE A 91 -2.54 -2.80 -5.79
CA ILE A 91 -2.18 -2.96 -4.39
C ILE A 91 -3.10 -2.08 -3.53
N GLN A 92 -3.71 -2.68 -2.51
CA GLN A 92 -4.44 -1.96 -1.46
C GLN A 92 -3.69 -2.11 -0.15
N CYS A 93 -3.52 -0.99 0.55
CA CYS A 93 -2.92 -0.85 1.86
C CYS A 93 -4.03 -0.59 2.89
N LYS A 94 -4.12 -1.43 3.93
CA LYS A 94 -5.07 -1.27 5.03
C LYS A 94 -4.34 -1.11 6.36
N PHE A 95 -4.22 0.14 6.80
CA PHE A 95 -3.67 0.45 8.11
C PHE A 95 -4.78 0.55 9.16
N TYR A 96 -5.16 -0.59 9.74
CA TYR A 96 -6.10 -0.65 10.85
C TYR A 96 -5.40 -1.04 12.17
N GLN A 97 -6.16 -1.03 13.26
CA GLN A 97 -5.68 -1.59 14.53
C GLN A 97 -5.47 -3.10 14.40
N ALA A 98 -4.57 -3.65 15.21
CA ALA A 98 -4.21 -5.07 15.14
C ALA A 98 -5.41 -6.01 15.38
N ASP A 99 -6.41 -5.55 16.13
CA ASP A 99 -7.64 -6.29 16.46
C ASP A 99 -8.81 -6.02 15.50
N HIS A 100 -8.63 -5.17 14.48
CA HIS A 100 -9.66 -4.94 13.48
C HIS A 100 -9.74 -6.12 12.50
N GLN A 101 -10.93 -6.66 12.31
CA GLN A 101 -11.18 -7.69 11.29
C GLN A 101 -11.54 -7.04 9.96
N ILE A 102 -10.70 -7.24 8.92
CA ILE A 102 -11.01 -6.79 7.57
C ILE A 102 -12.21 -7.56 7.03
N SER A 103 -13.20 -6.79 6.59
CA SER A 103 -14.43 -7.30 6.00
C SER A 103 -14.43 -7.18 4.48
N LYS A 104 -15.33 -7.91 3.81
CA LYS A 104 -15.57 -7.73 2.37
C LYS A 104 -15.82 -6.26 1.99
N LYS A 105 -16.59 -5.55 2.81
CA LYS A 105 -16.89 -4.13 2.59
C LYS A 105 -15.64 -3.25 2.59
N ASP A 106 -14.61 -3.62 3.35
CA ASP A 106 -13.36 -2.88 3.41
C ASP A 106 -12.57 -2.97 2.09
N ILE A 107 -12.78 -4.03 1.31
CA ILE A 107 -12.02 -4.30 0.07
C ILE A 107 -12.89 -4.34 -1.20
N ASP A 108 -14.21 -4.18 -1.11
CA ASP A 108 -15.12 -4.31 -2.26
C ASP A 108 -14.76 -3.36 -3.41
N SER A 109 -14.41 -2.11 -3.10
CA SER A 109 -13.95 -1.14 -4.11
C SER A 109 -12.65 -1.58 -4.77
N PHE A 110 -11.70 -2.10 -3.99
CA PHE A 110 -10.44 -2.64 -4.51
C PHE A 110 -10.67 -3.80 -5.46
N ILE A 111 -11.51 -4.77 -5.07
CA ILE A 111 -11.81 -5.93 -5.91
C ILE A 111 -12.48 -5.50 -7.22
N ALA A 112 -13.42 -4.56 -7.17
CA ALA A 112 -14.07 -4.02 -8.36
C ALA A 112 -13.09 -3.26 -9.27
N ALA A 113 -12.29 -2.35 -8.71
CA ALA A 113 -11.34 -1.52 -9.44
C ALA A 113 -10.21 -2.33 -10.08
N SER A 114 -9.70 -3.32 -9.36
CA SER A 114 -8.63 -4.23 -9.81
C SER A 114 -9.15 -5.38 -10.67
N GLY A 115 -10.43 -5.36 -11.08
CA GLY A 115 -11.03 -6.31 -12.02
C GLY A 115 -10.59 -6.13 -13.48
N LYS A 116 -9.91 -5.03 -13.80
CA LYS A 116 -9.51 -4.70 -15.17
C LYS A 116 -8.31 -5.53 -15.64
N ASP A 117 -8.31 -5.95 -16.90
CA ASP A 117 -7.29 -6.83 -17.50
C ASP A 117 -5.83 -6.35 -17.38
N ILE A 118 -5.62 -5.04 -17.22
CA ILE A 118 -4.29 -4.45 -17.03
C ILE A 118 -3.65 -4.86 -15.69
N PHE A 119 -4.48 -5.16 -14.67
CA PHE A 119 -4.05 -5.63 -13.37
C PHE A 119 -4.05 -7.16 -13.37
N LYS A 120 -2.86 -7.76 -13.43
CA LYS A 120 -2.68 -9.22 -13.52
C LYS A 120 -2.71 -9.89 -12.15
N TYR A 121 -2.36 -9.15 -11.12
CA TYR A 121 -2.34 -9.62 -9.75
C TYR A 121 -2.92 -8.56 -8.81
N ARG A 122 -3.42 -9.03 -7.66
CA ARG A 122 -3.89 -8.20 -6.56
C ARG A 122 -3.03 -8.49 -5.34
N LEU A 123 -2.66 -7.44 -4.61
CA LEU A 123 -1.96 -7.55 -3.35
C LEU A 123 -2.70 -6.71 -2.30
N LEU A 124 -3.19 -7.36 -1.25
CA LEU A 124 -3.64 -6.69 -0.04
C LEU A 124 -2.48 -6.68 0.95
N VAL A 125 -2.14 -5.50 1.47
CA VAL A 125 -1.15 -5.34 2.53
C VAL A 125 -1.85 -4.69 3.71
N ASP A 126 -1.87 -5.35 4.86
CA ASP A 126 -2.54 -4.84 6.05
C ASP A 126 -1.70 -4.97 7.32
N THR A 127 -2.15 -4.30 8.38
CA THR A 127 -1.52 -4.30 9.70
C THR A 127 -2.34 -5.01 10.78
N THR A 128 -3.35 -5.78 10.38
CA THR A 128 -4.21 -6.54 11.30
C THR A 128 -3.53 -7.85 11.69
N GLU A 129 -3.74 -8.30 12.92
CA GLU A 129 -3.16 -9.53 13.47
C GLU A 129 -4.25 -10.60 13.69
N VAL A 130 -5.42 -10.42 13.06
CA VAL A 130 -6.58 -11.32 13.13
C VAL A 130 -6.95 -11.84 11.74
N GLU A 131 -7.68 -12.96 11.68
CA GLU A 131 -8.15 -13.49 10.41
C GLU A 131 -9.16 -12.56 9.74
N LEU A 132 -9.12 -12.53 8.40
CA LEU A 132 -10.12 -11.84 7.57
C LEU A 132 -11.52 -12.40 7.88
N SER A 133 -12.55 -11.58 7.72
CA SER A 133 -13.93 -12.06 7.92
C SER A 133 -14.29 -13.12 6.89
N ASP A 134 -15.29 -13.95 7.22
CA ASP A 134 -15.90 -14.85 6.24
C ASP A 134 -16.29 -14.11 4.95
N ASN A 135 -15.98 -14.70 3.79
CA ASN A 135 -16.30 -14.18 2.45
C ASN A 135 -15.48 -12.97 1.96
N VAL A 136 -14.30 -12.74 2.54
CA VAL A 136 -13.20 -11.99 1.90
C VAL A 136 -12.49 -12.88 0.88
#